data_AF-A0A950VK36-F1
#
_entry.id   AF-A0A950VK36-F1
#
_cell.length_a   1.000
_cell.length_b   1.000
_cell.length_c   1.000
_cell.angle_alpha   90.00
_cell.angle_beta   90.00
_cell.angle_gamma   90.00
#
_symmetry.space_group_name_H-M   'P 1'
#
loop_
_entity.id
_entity.type
_entity.pdbx_description
1 polymer ?
#
loop_
_entity_poly.entity_id
_entity_poly.type
_entity_poly.pdbx_seq_one_letter_code
_entity_poly.pdbx_strand_id
1 'polypeptide(L)' 'MIQIVLNDEQAKTVASSLKPVQVRDGKGNVLGYIAPLWTEEDIAEARRRLASDQPRYTTAQVLEYLRSLEKK' A
#
# COMPACT_ATOMS: atom_id res chain seq x y z
N MET A 1 23.54 -6.11 -6.73
CA MET A 1 22.33 -5.71 -5.97
C MET A 1 22.79 -5.19 -4.62
N ILE A 2 22.37 -3.98 -4.21
CA ILE A 2 22.75 -3.40 -2.90
C ILE A 2 21.68 -3.83 -1.88
N GLN A 3 22.09 -4.24 -0.68
CA GLN A 3 21.20 -4.75 0.37
C GLN A 3 21.40 -4.01 1.69
N ILE A 4 20.32 -3.84 2.45
CA ILE A 4 20.33 -3.38 3.84
C ILE A 4 19.84 -4.54 4.70
N VAL A 5 20.69 -5.02 5.62
CA VAL A 5 20.36 -6.15 6.50
C VAL A 5 19.79 -5.60 7.80
N LEU A 6 18.57 -6.03 8.13
CA LEU A 6 17.90 -5.70 9.39
C LEU A 6 18.29 -6.73 10.46
N ASN A 7 18.38 -6.29 11.71
CA ASN A 7 18.46 -7.21 12.83
C ASN A 7 17.08 -7.83 13.14
N ASP A 8 17.04 -8.82 14.03
CA ASP A 8 15.81 -9.57 14.35
C ASP A 8 14.66 -8.68 14.86
N GLU A 9 14.96 -7.66 15.65
CA GLU A 9 13.96 -6.74 16.19
C GLU A 9 13.37 -5.87 15.07
N GLN A 10 14.24 -5.27 14.25
CA GLN A 10 13.85 -4.47 13.10
C GLN A 10 13.05 -5.30 12.08
N ALA A 11 13.47 -6.54 11.82
CA ALA A 11 12.76 -7.46 10.94
C ALA A 11 11.34 -7.76 11.45
N LYS A 12 11.18 -8.02 12.76
CA LYS A 12 9.86 -8.20 13.39
C LYS A 12 8.98 -6.96 13.28
N THR A 13 9.55 -5.77 13.48
CA THR A 13 8.82 -4.51 13.32
C THR A 13 8.34 -4.31 11.89
N VAL A 14 9.20 -4.56 10.90
CA VAL A 14 8.83 -4.45 9.48
C VAL A 14 7.75 -5.46 9.11
N ALA A 15 7.88 -6.72 9.56
CA ALA A 15 6.93 -7.79 9.23
C ALA A 15 5.54 -7.61 9.86
N SER A 16 5.46 -7.00 11.05
CA SER A 16 4.19 -6.79 11.76
C SER A 16 3.53 -5.44 11.47
N SER A 17 4.19 -4.57 10.70
CA SER A 17 3.66 -3.23 10.44
C SER A 17 2.50 -3.25 9.46
N LEU A 18 1.36 -2.69 9.88
CA LEU A 18 0.20 -2.41 9.02
C LEU A 18 0.32 -1.10 8.24
N LYS A 19 1.36 -0.30 8.53
CA LYS A 19 1.62 1.00 7.90
C LYS A 19 3.01 1.01 7.26
N PRO A 20 3.28 1.92 6.30
CA PRO A 20 4.62 2.09 5.79
C PRO A 20 5.62 2.38 6.92
N VAL A 21 6.71 1.60 6.98
CA VAL A 21 7.79 1.82 7.94
C VAL A 21 8.78 2.81 7.35
N GLN A 22 9.04 3.91 8.05
CA GLN A 22 10.00 4.92 7.62
C GLN A 22 11.43 4.48 7.99
N VAL A 23 12.32 4.45 6.99
CA VAL A 23 13.74 4.15 7.18
C VAL A 23 14.49 5.46 7.35
N ARG A 24 15.26 5.60 8.44
CA ARG A 24 16.07 6.78 8.75
C ARG A 24 17.54 6.41 8.94
N ASP A 25 18.44 7.36 8.67
CA ASP A 25 19.84 7.25 9.05
C ASP A 25 20.05 7.55 10.55
N GLY A 26 21.28 7.37 11.05
CA GLY A 26 21.62 7.64 12.46
C GLY A 26 21.55 9.13 12.85
N LYS A 27 21.40 10.05 11.90
CA LYS A 27 21.19 11.49 12.13
C LYS A 27 19.69 11.85 12.10
N GLY A 28 18.81 10.89 11.79
CA GLY A 28 17.37 11.07 11.71
C GLY A 28 16.84 11.46 10.33
N ASN A 29 17.68 11.53 9.29
CA ASN A 29 17.23 11.83 7.93
C ASN A 29 16.46 10.65 7.33
N VAL A 30 15.37 10.93 6.62
CA VAL A 30 14.56 9.90 5.97
C VAL A 30 15.23 9.44 4.69
N LEU A 31 15.53 8.14 4.61
CA LEU A 31 16.11 7.50 3.44
C LEU A 31 15.04 6.86 2.54
N GLY A 32 13.88 6.52 3.10
CA GLY A 32 12.78 5.93 2.33
C GLY A 32 11.71 5.29 3.20
N TYR A 33 10.85 4.48 2.57
CA TYR A 33 9.76 3.77 3.21
C TYR A 33 9.73 2.32 2.75
N ILE A 34 9.49 1.40 3.69
CA ILE A 34 9.17 0.00 3.41
C ILE A 34 7.65 -0.10 3.46
N ALA A 35 7.04 -0.47 2.32
CA ALA A 35 5.61 -0.74 2.27
C ALA A 35 5.27 -1.96 3.14
N PRO A 36 4.11 -1.96 3.82
CA PRO A 36 3.67 -3.11 4.58
C PRO A 36 3.50 -4.32 3.65
N LEU A 37 3.69 -5.52 4.22
CA LEU A 37 3.36 -6.75 3.52
C LEU A 37 1.85 -6.81 3.30
N TRP A 38 1.45 -7.38 2.16
CA TRP A 38 0.03 -7.54 1.84
C TRP A 38 -0.55 -8.57 2.80
N THR A 39 -1.71 -8.26 3.38
CA THR A 39 -2.42 -9.24 4.21
C THR A 39 -3.07 -10.30 3.31
N GLU A 40 -3.51 -11.41 3.91
CA GLU A 40 -4.30 -12.40 3.19
C GLU A 40 -5.61 -11.79 2.67
N GLU A 41 -6.21 -10.84 3.40
CA GLU A 41 -7.39 -10.11 2.91
C GLU A 41 -7.08 -9.26 1.69
N ASP A 42 -5.95 -8.55 1.66
CA ASP A 42 -5.51 -7.77 0.50
C ASP A 42 -5.34 -8.67 -0.73
N ILE A 43 -4.71 -9.83 -0.55
CA ILE A 43 -4.50 -10.81 -1.61
C ILE A 43 -5.84 -11.40 -2.08
N ALA A 44 -6.74 -11.73 -1.16
CA ALA A 44 -8.06 -12.27 -1.48
C ALA A 44 -8.92 -11.25 -2.25
N GLU A 45 -8.89 -9.99 -1.84
CA GLU A 45 -9.54 -8.88 -2.54
C GLU A 45 -8.96 -8.69 -3.95
N ALA A 46 -7.64 -8.68 -4.07
CA ALA A 46 -6.98 -8.56 -5.38
C ALA A 46 -7.37 -9.71 -6.32
N ARG A 47 -7.40 -10.95 -5.82
CA ARG A 47 -7.86 -12.12 -6.59
C ARG A 47 -9.32 -11.99 -7.00
N ARG A 48 -10.20 -11.55 -6.08
CA ARG A 48 -11.62 -11.32 -6.38
C ARG A 48 -11.81 -10.28 -7.47
N ARG A 49 -11.11 -9.13 -7.38
CA ARG A 49 -11.16 -8.07 -8.39
C ARG A 49 -10.61 -8.50 -9.74
N LEU A 50 -9.59 -9.37 -9.75
CA LEU A 50 -9.02 -9.89 -10.97
C LEU A 50 -9.98 -10.85 -11.70
N ALA A 51 -10.69 -11.68 -10.94
CA ALA A 51 -11.66 -12.65 -11.48
C ALA A 51 -13.02 -12.02 -11.86
N SER A 52 -13.30 -10.81 -11.40
CA SER A 52 -14.56 -10.11 -11.67
C SER A 52 -14.63 -9.56 -13.10
N ASP A 53 -15.82 -9.66 -13.70
CA ASP A 53 -16.21 -9.07 -14.98
C ASP A 53 -16.77 -7.63 -14.83
N GLN A 54 -16.76 -7.09 -13.62
CA GLN A 54 -17.23 -5.73 -13.37
C GLN A 54 -16.40 -4.70 -14.15
N PRO A 55 -17.03 -3.64 -14.68
CA PRO A 55 -16.35 -2.62 -15.46
C PRO A 55 -15.27 -1.91 -14.61
N ARG A 56 -14.09 -1.72 -15.22
CA ARG A 56 -13.00 -0.95 -14.61
C ARG A 56 -13.11 0.50 -15.04
N TYR A 57 -13.41 1.37 -14.08
CA TYR A 57 -13.48 2.81 -14.31
C TYR A 57 -12.15 3.49 -14.08
N THR A 58 -11.82 4.45 -14.93
CA THR A 58 -10.71 5.36 -14.71
C THR A 58 -11.03 6.34 -13.57
N THR A 59 -9.99 6.91 -12.97
CA THR A 59 -10.15 7.97 -11.96
C THR A 59 -11.01 9.12 -12.48
N ALA A 60 -10.86 9.52 -13.74
CA ALA A 60 -11.65 10.58 -14.35
C ALA A 60 -13.16 10.27 -14.35
N GLN A 61 -13.54 9.06 -14.78
CA GLN A 61 -14.95 8.61 -14.80
C GLN A 61 -15.55 8.56 -13.39
N VAL A 62 -14.78 8.07 -12.41
CA VAL A 62 -15.24 8.05 -11.00
C VAL A 62 -15.46 9.47 -10.48
N LEU A 63 -14.50 10.38 -10.71
CA LEU A 63 -14.61 11.77 -10.27
C LEU A 63 -15.79 12.50 -10.95
N GLU A 64 -16.02 12.24 -12.23
CA GLU A 64 -17.17 12.79 -12.95
C GLU A 64 -18.49 12.31 -12.34
N TYR A 65 -18.62 11.01 -12.06
CA TYR A 65 -19.80 10.45 -11.41
C TYR A 65 -20.04 11.07 -10.03
N LEU A 66 -19.01 11.17 -9.18
CA LEU A 66 -19.13 11.77 -7.85
C LEU A 66 -19.60 13.23 -7.90
N ARG A 67 -19.04 14.04 -8.80
CA ARG A 67 -19.49 15.44 -9.01
C ARG A 67 -20.94 15.54 -9.46
N SER A 68 -21.47 14.51 -10.15
CA SER A 68 -22.88 14.49 -10.58
C SER A 68 -23.85 14.27 -9.41
N LEU A 69 -23.40 13.60 -8.35
CA LEU A 69 -24.20 13.31 -7.15
C LEU A 69 -24.33 14.54 -6.24
N GLU A 70 -23.29 15.38 -6.16
CA GLU A 70 -23.29 16.60 -5.34
C GLU A 70 -24.18 17.73 -5.90
N LYS A 71 -24.62 17.61 -7.16
CA LYS A 71 -25.46 18.60 -7.84
C LYS A 71 -26.97 18.29 -7.77
N LYS A 72 -27.36 17.25 -7.02
CA LYS A 72 -28.76 16.89 -6.72
C LYS A 72 -29.10 17.27 -5.29
#